data_AF-A0A961WE77-F1
#
_entry.id   AF-A0A961WE77-F1
#
_cell.length_a   1.000
_cell.length_b   1.000
_cell.length_c   1.000
_cell.angle_alpha   90.00
_cell.angle_beta   90.00
_cell.angle_gamma   90.00
#
_symmetry.space_group_name_H-M   'P 1'
#
loop_
_entity.id
_entity.type
_entity.pdbx_description
1 polymer ?
#
loop_
_entity_poly.entity_id
_entity_poly.type
_entity_poly.pdbx_seq_one_letter_code
_entity_poly.pdbx_strand_id
1 'polypeptide(L)'
;NGTLAKGFGVMGGYIAGSRDLCDAIRCTASGFIFTTSLAPVVAAGAIASIRHLKTSSVEREKHQERAKATKAALTAAGLPVLDNPSHIVPVMVGDPVLCKEITDALMDRFGIYAQPINYPTVARGGERIRLTPTPVHSDEHIERLVQALTTLFKEFDVRGRQVAIAAE
;
A
#
# COMPACT_ATOMS: atom_id res chain seq x y z
N ASN A 1 10.17 15.71 2.07
CA ASN A 1 8.91 15.89 2.83
C ASN A 1 8.51 14.55 3.43
N GLY A 2 7.48 14.50 4.27
CA GLY A 2 6.96 13.26 4.86
C GLY A 2 5.49 13.40 5.25
N THR A 3 4.87 12.27 5.60
CA THR A 3 3.47 12.21 6.05
C THR A 3 3.37 11.59 7.43
N LEU A 4 2.46 12.10 8.25
CA LEU A 4 2.09 11.54 9.55
C LEU A 4 0.98 10.48 9.45
N ALA A 5 0.41 10.29 8.25
CA ALA A 5 -0.79 9.49 8.03
C ALA A 5 -0.57 8.04 7.59
N LYS A 6 0.68 7.55 7.65
CA LYS A 6 1.02 6.18 7.26
C LYS A 6 1.72 5.47 8.41
N GLY A 7 3.04 5.32 8.34
CA GLY A 7 3.81 4.64 9.38
C GLY A 7 3.60 5.23 10.78
N PHE A 8 3.23 6.50 10.89
CA PHE A 8 2.96 7.15 12.18
C PHE A 8 1.50 7.04 12.67
N GLY A 9 0.55 6.62 11.83
CA GLY A 9 -0.82 6.30 12.23
C GLY A 9 -1.73 7.47 12.62
N VAL A 10 -1.40 8.71 12.26
CA VAL A 10 -2.21 9.91 12.58
C VAL A 10 -2.56 10.71 11.31
N MET A 11 -2.59 12.05 11.35
CA MET A 11 -2.89 12.90 10.18
C MET A 11 -1.89 14.05 10.09
N GLY A 12 -1.56 14.46 8.87
CA GLY A 12 -0.70 15.62 8.59
C GLY A 12 0.47 15.33 7.66
N GLY A 13 1.15 16.41 7.27
CA GLY A 13 2.36 16.41 6.44
C GLY A 13 3.41 17.35 7.01
N TYR A 14 4.67 17.11 6.67
CA TYR A 14 5.77 17.96 7.10
C TYR A 14 6.88 18.03 6.05
N ILE A 15 7.71 19.06 6.18
CA ILE A 15 9.01 19.17 5.52
C ILE A 15 10.10 19.21 6.60
N ALA A 16 11.30 18.78 6.23
CA ALA A 16 12.50 18.95 7.03
C ALA A 16 13.60 19.42 6.08
N GLY A 17 14.37 20.42 6.50
CA GLY A 17 15.39 21.08 5.68
C GLY A 17 16.19 22.07 6.51
N SER A 18 16.97 22.93 5.86
CA SER A 18 17.69 24.00 6.54
C SER A 18 16.71 24.98 7.20
N ARG A 19 17.21 25.73 8.20
CA ARG A 19 16.44 26.78 8.86
C ARG A 19 15.86 27.76 7.84
N ASP A 20 16.70 28.27 6.95
CA ASP A 20 16.30 29.30 5.98
C ASP A 20 15.26 28.78 4.98
N LEU A 21 15.38 27.52 4.55
CA LEU A 21 14.37 26.88 3.68
C LEU A 21 13.03 26.76 4.40
N CYS A 22 13.04 26.23 5.63
CA CYS A 22 11.81 26.08 6.41
C CYS A 22 11.18 27.44 6.72
N ASP A 23 11.99 28.45 7.03
CA ASP A 23 11.50 29.80 7.34
C ASP A 23 10.94 30.51 6.11
N ALA A 24 11.60 30.39 4.96
CA ALA A 24 11.09 30.90 3.69
C ALA A 24 9.71 30.31 3.35
N ILE A 25 9.53 28.99 3.49
CA ILE A 25 8.24 28.32 3.25
C ILE A 25 7.20 28.76 4.29
N ARG A 26 7.58 28.84 5.57
CA ARG A 26 6.71 29.31 6.67
C ARG A 26 6.19 30.74 6.41
N CYS A 27 6.99 31.59 5.77
CA CYS A 27 6.66 32.99 5.50
C CYS A 27 5.94 33.21 4.15
N THR A 28 6.05 32.30 3.19
CA THR A 28 5.56 32.54 1.81
C THR A 28 4.48 31.56 1.33
N ALA A 29 4.35 30.37 1.94
CA ALA A 29 3.41 29.37 1.46
C ALA A 29 1.97 29.67 1.94
N SER A 30 1.10 30.08 1.02
CA SER A 30 -0.32 30.36 1.31
C SER A 30 -1.04 29.16 1.94
N GLY A 31 -0.76 27.94 1.46
CA GLY A 31 -1.32 26.70 2.01
C GLY A 31 -0.84 26.34 3.42
N PHE A 32 0.19 27.02 3.94
CA PHE A 32 0.62 26.93 5.34
C PHE A 32 0.00 28.05 6.20
N ILE A 33 -0.06 29.27 5.67
CA ILE A 33 -0.48 30.48 6.41
C ILE A 33 -2.01 30.57 6.55
N PHE A 34 -2.74 30.30 5.46
CA PHE A 34 -4.18 30.55 5.37
C PHE A 34 -4.99 29.27 5.54
N THR A 35 -4.64 28.47 6.55
CA THR A 35 -5.37 27.26 6.94
C THR A 35 -5.34 27.10 8.46
N THR A 36 -6.35 26.45 9.03
CA THR A 36 -6.38 26.11 10.45
C THR A 36 -5.27 25.11 10.77
N SER A 37 -4.56 25.34 11.88
CA SER A 37 -3.55 24.41 12.40
C SER A 37 -4.13 23.04 12.72
N LEU A 38 -3.29 22.00 12.66
CA LEU A 38 -3.64 20.66 13.12
C LEU A 38 -4.11 20.69 14.59
N ALA A 39 -5.13 19.90 14.90
CA ALA A 39 -5.64 19.77 16.26
C ALA A 39 -4.51 19.31 17.21
N PRO A 40 -4.36 19.93 18.41
CA PRO A 40 -3.29 19.57 19.34
C PRO A 40 -3.24 18.07 19.70
N VAL A 41 -4.40 17.40 19.77
CA VAL A 41 -4.49 15.96 20.03
C VAL A 41 -3.83 15.10 18.93
N VAL A 42 -3.94 15.52 17.66
CA VAL A 42 -3.29 14.84 16.53
C VAL A 42 -1.78 15.04 16.59
N ALA A 43 -1.33 16.24 16.92
CA ALA A 43 0.09 16.53 17.12
C ALA A 43 0.69 15.72 18.28
N ALA A 44 -0.04 15.58 19.40
CA ALA A 44 0.38 14.75 20.52
C ALA A 44 0.54 13.27 20.13
N GLY A 45 -0.42 12.72 19.37
CA GLY A 45 -0.33 11.36 18.83
C GLY A 45 0.86 11.19 17.89
N ALA A 46 1.12 12.18 17.03
CA ALA A 46 2.30 12.17 16.15
C ALA A 46 3.61 12.12 16.94
N ILE A 47 3.74 12.95 17.99
CA ILE A 47 4.93 13.00 18.84
C ILE A 47 5.16 11.64 19.52
N ALA A 48 4.11 11.03 20.07
CA ALA A 48 4.20 9.72 20.72
C ALA A 48 4.67 8.64 19.72
N SER A 49 4.03 8.57 18.55
CA SER A 49 4.35 7.62 17.48
C SER A 49 5.77 7.78 16.96
N ILE A 50 6.20 9.02 16.69
CA ILE A 50 7.57 9.33 16.24
C ILE A 50 8.59 8.91 17.30
N ARG A 51 8.37 9.25 18.58
CA ARG A 51 9.30 8.89 19.66
C ARG A 51 9.47 7.39 19.77
N HIS A 52 8.37 6.64 19.75
CA HIS A 52 8.38 5.18 19.80
C HIS A 52 9.13 4.57 18.60
N LEU A 53 8.76 4.95 17.37
CA LEU A 53 9.34 4.37 16.16
C LEU A 53 10.79 4.80 15.91
N LYS A 54 11.26 5.87 16.54
CA LYS A 54 12.69 6.24 16.53
C LYS A 54 13.55 5.26 17.32
N THR A 55 13.01 4.64 18.37
CA THR A 55 13.78 3.76 19.26
C THR A 55 13.50 2.29 19.02
N SER A 56 12.27 1.92 18.64
CA SER A 56 11.90 0.55 18.34
C SER A 56 12.21 0.16 16.90
N SER A 57 12.76 -1.04 16.69
CA SER A 57 12.91 -1.68 15.37
C SER A 57 11.95 -2.85 15.16
N VAL A 58 11.28 -3.34 16.22
CA VAL A 58 10.43 -4.54 16.21
C VAL A 58 9.35 -4.46 15.12
N GLU A 59 8.67 -3.31 15.02
CA GLU A 59 7.61 -3.10 14.04
C GLU A 59 8.16 -3.15 12.62
N ARG A 60 9.34 -2.56 12.38
CA ARG A 60 9.97 -2.54 11.05
C ARG A 60 10.45 -3.93 10.64
N GLU A 61 11.11 -4.64 11.54
CA GLU A 61 11.61 -5.99 11.29
C GLU A 61 10.45 -6.94 10.97
N LYS A 62 9.40 -6.94 11.81
CA LYS A 62 8.22 -7.76 11.55
C LYS A 62 7.52 -7.33 10.26
N HIS A 63 7.39 -6.03 9.98
CA HIS A 63 6.78 -5.54 8.74
C HIS A 63 7.54 -6.01 7.49
N GLN A 64 8.87 -5.94 7.48
CA GLN A 64 9.68 -6.44 6.36
C GLN A 64 9.54 -7.95 6.20
N GLU A 65 9.54 -8.68 7.30
CA GLU A 65 9.33 -10.13 7.30
C GLU A 65 7.95 -10.50 6.71
N ARG A 66 6.87 -9.84 7.16
CA ARG A 66 5.51 -10.04 6.61
C ARG A 66 5.44 -9.73 5.12
N ALA A 67 6.03 -8.64 4.66
CA ALA A 67 6.06 -8.32 3.24
C ALA A 67 6.81 -9.37 2.41
N LYS A 68 7.94 -9.88 2.91
CA LYS A 68 8.72 -10.95 2.26
C LYS A 68 7.93 -12.26 2.22
N ALA A 69 7.30 -12.64 3.33
CA ALA A 69 6.48 -13.84 3.42
C ALA A 69 5.30 -13.80 2.44
N THR A 70 4.57 -12.68 2.39
CA THR A 70 3.46 -12.50 1.44
C THR A 70 3.94 -12.56 -0.01
N LYS A 71 5.04 -11.89 -0.36
CA LYS A 71 5.64 -11.96 -1.72
C LYS A 71 5.99 -13.39 -2.09
N ALA A 72 6.68 -14.11 -1.20
CA ALA A 72 7.11 -15.48 -1.44
C ALA A 72 5.92 -16.41 -1.65
N ALA A 73 4.90 -16.33 -0.79
CA ALA A 73 3.72 -17.20 -0.87
C ALA A 73 2.91 -16.97 -2.15
N LEU A 74 2.67 -15.70 -2.53
CA LEU A 74 1.96 -15.37 -3.77
C LEU A 74 2.76 -15.80 -5.01
N THR A 75 4.09 -15.59 -5.01
CA THR A 75 4.97 -16.00 -6.11
C THR A 75 5.01 -17.52 -6.24
N ALA A 76 5.07 -18.26 -5.12
CA ALA A 76 5.04 -19.72 -5.11
C ALA A 76 3.72 -20.29 -5.67
N ALA A 77 2.61 -19.59 -5.47
CA ALA A 77 1.32 -19.90 -6.10
C ALA A 77 1.25 -19.48 -7.60
N GLY A 78 2.31 -18.89 -8.14
CA GLY A 78 2.41 -18.42 -9.52
C GLY A 78 1.63 -17.12 -9.78
N LEU A 79 1.21 -16.37 -8.76
CA LEU A 79 0.56 -15.09 -8.99
C LEU A 79 1.60 -14.06 -9.49
N PRO A 80 1.22 -13.14 -10.41
CA PRO A 80 2.14 -12.21 -11.04
C PRO A 80 2.51 -11.05 -10.09
N VAL A 81 3.35 -11.33 -9.10
CA VAL A 81 3.86 -10.34 -8.16
C VAL A 81 5.00 -9.55 -8.80
N LEU A 82 4.89 -8.23 -8.86
CA LEU A 82 5.99 -7.39 -9.35
C LEU A 82 7.06 -7.25 -8.25
N ASP A 83 8.26 -7.76 -8.55
CA ASP A 83 9.39 -7.72 -7.62
C ASP A 83 9.83 -6.27 -7.32
N ASN A 84 10.17 -6.03 -6.06
CA ASN A 84 10.64 -4.75 -5.56
C ASN A 84 11.22 -4.91 -4.13
N PRO A 85 12.13 -4.01 -3.69
CA PRO A 85 12.73 -4.10 -2.36
C PRO A 85 11.87 -3.52 -1.23
N SER A 86 10.63 -3.08 -1.51
CA SER A 86 9.77 -2.39 -0.52
C SER A 86 8.81 -3.35 0.20
N HIS A 87 8.06 -2.82 1.16
CA HIS A 87 6.99 -3.54 1.85
C HIS A 87 5.68 -3.65 1.05
N ILE A 88 5.60 -3.02 -0.12
CA ILE A 88 4.43 -3.03 -0.99
C ILE A 88 4.46 -4.29 -1.85
N VAL A 89 3.34 -5.01 -1.91
CA VAL A 89 3.18 -6.25 -2.68
C VAL A 89 2.16 -6.05 -3.81
N PRO A 90 2.62 -5.57 -4.98
CA PRO A 90 1.76 -5.41 -6.16
C PRO A 90 1.51 -6.75 -6.87
N VAL A 91 0.24 -7.13 -7.03
CA VAL A 91 -0.18 -8.27 -7.86
C VAL A 91 -0.77 -7.73 -9.16
N MET A 92 -0.12 -8.01 -10.29
CA MET A 92 -0.45 -7.42 -11.59
C MET A 92 -1.72 -8.05 -12.17
N VAL A 93 -2.61 -7.21 -12.70
CA VAL A 93 -3.82 -7.64 -13.42
C VAL A 93 -3.79 -7.15 -14.85
N GLY A 94 -3.42 -5.89 -15.09
CA GLY A 94 -3.22 -5.33 -16.44
C GLY A 94 -4.50 -4.89 -17.16
N ASP A 95 -5.66 -5.06 -16.53
CA ASP A 95 -6.94 -4.56 -17.03
C ASP A 95 -7.77 -3.97 -15.87
N PRO A 96 -8.33 -2.75 -16.02
CA PRO A 96 -9.02 -2.06 -14.93
C PRO A 96 -10.37 -2.67 -14.56
N VAL A 97 -11.08 -3.26 -15.53
CA VAL A 97 -12.39 -3.89 -15.30
C VAL A 97 -12.19 -5.18 -14.54
N LEU A 98 -11.28 -6.03 -15.04
CA LEU A 98 -10.89 -7.29 -14.43
C LEU A 98 -10.31 -7.07 -13.02
N CYS A 99 -9.47 -6.05 -12.83
CA CYS A 99 -8.92 -5.75 -11.52
C CYS A 99 -10.02 -5.41 -10.52
N LYS A 100 -11.05 -4.66 -10.95
CA LYS A 100 -12.20 -4.35 -10.10
C LYS A 100 -13.02 -5.61 -9.79
N GLU A 101 -13.36 -6.41 -10.81
CA GLU A 101 -14.13 -7.65 -10.65
C GLU A 101 -13.47 -8.61 -9.65
N ILE A 102 -12.15 -8.79 -9.74
CA ILE A 102 -11.41 -9.63 -8.80
C ILE A 102 -11.48 -9.06 -7.38
N THR A 103 -11.31 -7.75 -7.20
CA THR A 103 -11.35 -7.14 -5.86
C THR A 103 -12.74 -7.10 -5.25
N ASP A 104 -13.79 -6.94 -6.05
CA ASP A 104 -15.17 -7.07 -5.60
C ASP A 104 -15.43 -8.52 -5.16
N ALA A 105 -15.02 -9.51 -5.97
CA ALA A 105 -15.16 -10.92 -5.64
C ALA A 105 -14.34 -11.33 -4.40
N LEU A 106 -13.15 -10.76 -4.18
CA LEU A 106 -12.37 -10.95 -2.95
C LEU A 106 -13.15 -10.49 -1.71
N MET A 107 -13.80 -9.33 -1.81
CA MET A 107 -14.60 -8.80 -0.70
C MET A 107 -15.85 -9.64 -0.48
N ASP A 108 -16.64 -9.86 -1.54
CA ASP A 108 -17.97 -10.48 -1.44
C ASP A 108 -17.92 -11.97 -1.07
N ARG A 109 -16.94 -12.71 -1.60
CA ARG A 109 -16.85 -14.18 -1.43
C ARG A 109 -15.88 -14.59 -0.32
N PHE A 110 -14.83 -13.79 -0.09
CA PHE A 110 -13.76 -14.16 0.84
C PHE A 110 -13.63 -13.19 2.02
N GLY A 111 -14.38 -12.09 2.06
CA GLY A 111 -14.27 -11.08 3.11
C GLY A 111 -12.91 -10.40 3.15
N ILE A 112 -12.21 -10.32 2.01
CA ILE A 112 -10.88 -9.72 1.90
C ILE A 112 -11.00 -8.41 1.13
N TYR A 113 -10.78 -7.31 1.83
CA TYR A 113 -10.72 -6.00 1.18
C TYR A 113 -9.32 -5.72 0.64
N ALA A 114 -9.23 -5.53 -0.68
CA ALA A 114 -8.04 -5.04 -1.35
C ALA A 114 -8.46 -4.08 -2.47
N GLN A 115 -7.91 -2.86 -2.48
CA GLN A 115 -8.31 -1.84 -3.44
C GLN A 115 -7.66 -2.10 -4.82
N PRO A 116 -8.42 -2.07 -5.92
CA PRO A 116 -7.86 -2.07 -7.27
C PRO A 116 -7.18 -0.72 -7.54
N ILE A 117 -5.97 -0.75 -8.09
CA ILE A 117 -5.22 0.46 -8.46
C ILE A 117 -5.20 0.58 -9.99
N ASN A 118 -5.95 1.55 -10.48
CA ASN A 118 -6.13 1.82 -11.91
C ASN A 118 -5.65 3.24 -12.28
N TYR A 119 -5.74 3.59 -13.56
CA TYR A 119 -5.54 4.97 -14.03
C TYR A 119 -6.45 5.96 -13.28
N PRO A 120 -5.97 7.16 -12.88
CA PRO A 120 -4.66 7.77 -13.17
C PRO A 120 -3.54 7.45 -12.17
N THR A 121 -3.79 6.58 -11.18
CA THR A 121 -2.78 6.25 -10.14
C THR A 121 -1.62 5.44 -10.73
N VAL A 122 -1.90 4.63 -11.75
CA VAL A 122 -0.92 3.89 -12.55
C VAL A 122 -1.23 4.10 -14.04
N ALA A 123 -0.23 3.91 -14.90
CA ALA A 123 -0.45 3.92 -16.34
C ALA A 123 -1.41 2.78 -16.75
N ARG A 124 -2.13 2.97 -17.86
CA ARG A 124 -2.99 1.94 -18.46
C ARG A 124 -2.15 0.70 -18.82
N GLY A 125 -2.69 -0.49 -18.59
CA GLY A 125 -1.96 -1.77 -18.65
C GLY A 125 -1.15 -2.07 -17.38
N GLY A 126 -1.01 -1.09 -16.47
CA GLY A 126 -0.30 -1.22 -15.20
C GLY A 126 -1.20 -1.52 -14.01
N GLU A 127 -2.46 -1.89 -14.25
CA GLU A 127 -3.49 -2.15 -13.23
C GLU A 127 -3.09 -3.31 -12.33
N ARG A 128 -3.30 -3.13 -11.03
CA ARG A 128 -2.80 -4.07 -10.03
C ARG A 128 -3.58 -4.00 -8.73
N ILE A 129 -3.56 -5.09 -7.98
CA ILE A 129 -3.98 -5.12 -6.59
C ILE A 129 -2.76 -4.75 -5.73
N ARG A 130 -2.87 -3.67 -4.95
CA ARG A 130 -1.77 -3.19 -4.10
C ARG A 130 -1.95 -3.66 -2.66
N LEU A 131 -1.29 -4.76 -2.31
CA LEU A 131 -1.32 -5.30 -0.96
C LEU A 131 -0.26 -4.61 -0.09
N THR A 132 -0.60 -4.36 1.17
CA THR A 132 0.27 -3.77 2.19
C THR A 132 0.16 -4.57 3.50
N PRO A 133 0.79 -5.75 3.58
CA PRO A 133 0.79 -6.54 4.80
C PRO A 133 1.43 -5.74 5.94
N THR A 134 0.87 -5.86 7.13
CA THR A 134 1.34 -5.18 8.35
C THR A 134 1.81 -6.21 9.37
N PRO A 135 2.51 -5.80 10.46
CA PRO A 135 2.95 -6.73 11.50
C PRO A 135 1.86 -7.61 12.13
N VAL A 136 0.59 -7.22 12.03
CA VAL A 136 -0.55 -7.95 12.62
C VAL A 136 -1.21 -8.96 11.66
N HIS A 137 -0.71 -9.09 10.43
CA HIS A 137 -1.18 -10.15 9.53
C HIS A 137 -0.46 -11.48 9.85
N SER A 138 -1.22 -12.48 10.27
CA SER A 138 -0.70 -13.81 10.59
C SER A 138 -0.40 -14.64 9.33
N ASP A 139 0.21 -15.81 9.51
CA ASP A 139 0.47 -16.72 8.38
C ASP A 139 -0.85 -17.27 7.80
N GLU A 140 -1.85 -17.50 8.64
CA GLU A 140 -3.19 -17.93 8.21
C GLU A 140 -3.88 -16.86 7.35
N HIS A 141 -3.70 -15.57 7.68
CA HIS A 141 -4.21 -14.49 6.83
C HIS A 141 -3.53 -14.48 5.45
N ILE A 142 -2.22 -14.72 5.40
CA ILE A 142 -1.47 -14.79 4.13
C ILE A 142 -1.94 -16.01 3.32
N GLU A 143 -2.09 -17.17 3.96
CA GLU A 143 -2.55 -18.38 3.30
C GLU A 143 -3.95 -18.22 2.71
N ARG A 144 -4.90 -17.69 3.49
CA ARG A 144 -6.28 -17.42 3.03
C ARG A 144 -6.29 -16.44 1.84
N LEU A 145 -5.43 -15.42 1.88
CA LEU A 145 -5.28 -14.47 0.77
C LEU A 145 -4.77 -15.15 -0.50
N VAL A 146 -3.73 -15.99 -0.38
CA VAL A 146 -3.14 -16.72 -1.51
C VAL A 146 -4.17 -17.67 -2.12
N GLN A 147 -4.91 -18.43 -1.30
CA GLN A 147 -5.96 -19.35 -1.76
C GLN A 147 -7.09 -18.61 -2.50
N ALA A 148 -7.56 -17.49 -1.94
CA ALA A 148 -8.61 -16.67 -2.54
C ALA A 148 -8.17 -16.09 -3.90
N LEU A 149 -7.00 -15.46 -3.94
CA LEU A 149 -6.45 -14.90 -5.18
C LEU A 149 -6.20 -15.97 -6.24
N THR A 150 -5.64 -17.12 -5.87
CA THR A 150 -5.39 -18.22 -6.81
C THR A 150 -6.70 -18.74 -7.42
N THR A 151 -7.74 -18.87 -6.60
CA THR A 151 -9.08 -19.28 -7.06
C THR A 151 -9.63 -18.30 -8.08
N LEU A 152 -9.64 -17.01 -7.75
CA LEU A 152 -10.18 -15.96 -8.61
C LEU A 152 -9.36 -15.76 -9.88
N PHE A 153 -8.03 -15.79 -9.80
CA PHE A 153 -7.17 -15.63 -10.98
C PHE A 153 -7.37 -16.75 -12.00
N LYS A 154 -7.68 -17.97 -11.53
CA LYS A 154 -8.04 -19.09 -12.38
C LYS A 154 -9.44 -18.95 -12.97
N GLU A 155 -10.42 -18.59 -12.16
CA GLU A 155 -11.83 -18.43 -12.58
C GLU A 155 -12.00 -17.34 -13.64
N PHE A 156 -11.30 -16.22 -13.47
CA PHE A 156 -11.36 -15.08 -14.38
C PHE A 156 -10.37 -15.17 -15.56
N ASP A 157 -9.61 -16.28 -15.67
CA ASP A 157 -8.58 -16.50 -16.69
C ASP A 157 -7.64 -15.31 -16.90
N VAL A 158 -7.11 -14.77 -15.79
CA VAL A 158 -6.31 -13.54 -15.82
C VAL A 158 -5.06 -13.70 -16.70
N ARG A 159 -4.41 -14.87 -16.65
CA ARG A 159 -3.22 -15.14 -17.46
C ARG A 159 -3.54 -15.23 -18.95
N GLY A 160 -4.62 -15.90 -19.34
CA GLY A 160 -5.05 -15.96 -20.74
C GLY A 160 -5.33 -14.56 -21.30
N ARG A 161 -5.98 -13.72 -20.50
CA ARG A 161 -6.28 -12.32 -20.87
C ARG A 161 -5.03 -11.42 -20.91
N GLN A 162 -4.08 -11.59 -20.00
CA GLN A 162 -2.80 -10.84 -20.03
C GLN A 162 -1.99 -11.13 -21.29
N VAL A 163 -1.96 -12.38 -21.75
CA VAL A 163 -1.28 -12.77 -23.00
C VAL A 163 -1.94 -12.13 -24.21
N ALA A 164 -3.28 -12.05 -24.23
CA ALA A 164 -4.02 -11.40 -25.31
C ALA A 164 -3.71 -9.89 -25.40
N ILE A 165 -3.69 -9.19 -24.27
CA ILE A 165 -3.40 -7.74 -24.22
C ILE A 165 -1.95 -7.43 -24.62
N ALA A 166 -1.00 -8.30 -24.29
CA ALA A 166 0.41 -8.10 -24.66
C ALA A 166 0.71 -8.37 -26.15
N ALA A 167 -0.23 -8.98 -26.88
CA ALA A 167 -0.10 -9.29 -28.29
C ALA A 167 -0.72 -8.22 -29.23
N GLU A 168 -1.41 -7.23 -28.66
CA GLU A 168 -1.93 -6.04 -29.36
C GLU A 168 -0.99 -4.82 -29.21
#